data_AF-A0A368RWG8-F1
#
_entry.id   AF-A0A368RWG8-F1
#
_cell.length_a   1.000
_cell.length_b   1.000
_cell.length_c   1.000
_cell.angle_alpha   90.00
_cell.angle_beta   90.00
_cell.angle_gamma   90.00
#
_symmetry.space_group_name_H-M   'P 1'
#
loop_
_entity.id
_entity.type
_entity.pdbx_description
1 polymer ?
#
loop_
_entity_poly.entity_id
_entity_poly.type
_entity_poly.pdbx_seq_one_letter_code
_entity_poly.pdbx_strand_id
1 'polypeptide(L)'
;MTAKDFTNDTGRVDYIRDYLTFLASAIRKGADVRGYFVWSLLDCFEWTSGYTQRLGLYHVDLKTLERTPKLSAKWFSEFLKGGSLVGTRPRKENPQSKQYAAQ
;
A
#
# COMPACT_ATOMS: atom_id res chain seq x y z
N MET A 1 8.83 7.77 19.67
CA MET A 1 8.58 6.71 18.67
C MET A 1 9.77 6.66 17.74
N THR A 2 10.37 5.49 17.55
CA THR A 2 11.60 5.35 16.75
C THR A 2 11.26 5.13 15.27
N ALA A 3 12.20 5.37 14.36
CA ALA A 3 12.01 5.11 12.92
C ALA A 3 11.54 3.66 12.63
N LYS A 4 11.94 2.71 13.48
CA LYS A 4 11.58 1.30 13.39
C LYS A 4 10.07 1.06 13.48
N ASP A 5 9.36 1.85 14.30
CA ASP A 5 7.90 1.73 14.50
C ASP A 5 7.12 2.12 13.25
N PHE A 6 7.63 3.07 12.45
CA PHE A 6 6.97 3.56 11.23
C PHE A 6 7.21 2.67 10.00
N THR A 7 8.23 1.82 10.04
CA THR A 7 8.61 0.97 8.90
C THR A 7 7.84 -0.35 8.82
N ASN A 8 7.18 -0.77 9.90
CA ASN A 8 6.37 -2.00 9.94
C ASN A 8 4.90 -1.72 9.59
N ASP A 9 4.64 -1.29 8.37
CA ASP A 9 3.33 -0.83 7.88
C ASP A 9 2.49 -1.95 7.24
N THR A 10 2.26 -3.03 7.99
CA THR A 10 1.50 -4.20 7.49
C THR A 10 0.10 -3.84 6.98
N GLY A 11 -0.57 -2.86 7.60
CA GLY A 11 -1.87 -2.38 7.14
C GLY A 11 -1.83 -1.79 5.72
N ARG A 12 -0.72 -1.14 5.34
CA ARG A 12 -0.52 -0.63 3.97
C ARG A 12 -0.29 -1.77 2.99
N VAL A 13 0.47 -2.79 3.38
CA VAL A 13 0.65 -4.01 2.56
C VAL A 13 -0.69 -4.67 2.28
N ASP A 14 -1.50 -4.88 3.32
CA ASP A 14 -2.83 -5.48 3.18
C ASP A 14 -3.73 -4.63 2.26
N TYR A 15 -3.74 -3.31 2.45
CA TYR A 15 -4.53 -2.39 1.62
C TYR A 15 -4.15 -2.46 0.13
N ILE A 16 -2.85 -2.36 -0.20
CA ILE A 16 -2.38 -2.38 -1.60
C ILE A 16 -2.69 -3.74 -2.24
N ARG A 17 -2.42 -4.84 -1.52
CA ARG A 17 -2.71 -6.20 -2.00
C ARG A 17 -4.20 -6.38 -2.31
N ASP A 18 -5.06 -5.97 -1.39
CA ASP A 18 -6.50 -6.14 -1.54
C ASP A 18 -7.02 -5.29 -2.71
N TYR A 19 -6.56 -4.04 -2.82
CA TYR A 19 -6.90 -3.16 -3.94
C TYR A 19 -6.48 -3.76 -5.29
N LEU A 20 -5.24 -4.24 -5.42
CA LEU A 20 -4.75 -4.89 -6.63
C LEU A 20 -5.54 -6.16 -6.98
N THR A 21 -6.00 -6.90 -5.98
CA THR A 21 -6.84 -8.08 -6.18
C THR A 21 -8.19 -7.71 -6.80
N PHE A 22 -8.84 -6.66 -6.28
CA PHE A 22 -10.09 -6.16 -6.83
C PHE A 22 -9.89 -5.48 -8.20
N LEU A 23 -8.79 -4.76 -8.39
CA LEU A 23 -8.44 -4.16 -9.68
C LEU A 23 -8.26 -5.23 -10.75
N ALA A 24 -7.55 -6.32 -10.45
CA ALA A 24 -7.39 -7.44 -11.35
C ALA A 24 -8.74 -8.13 -11.66
N SER A 25 -9.66 -8.17 -10.69
CA SER A 25 -11.02 -8.66 -10.91
C SER A 25 -11.81 -7.76 -11.85
N ALA A 26 -11.73 -6.44 -11.68
CA ALA A 26 -12.37 -5.47 -12.57
C ALA A 26 -11.84 -5.56 -14.00
N ILE A 27 -10.52 -5.71 -14.18
CA ILE A 27 -9.89 -5.92 -15.49
C ILE A 27 -10.43 -7.19 -16.15
N ARG A 28 -10.52 -8.31 -15.41
CA ARG A 28 -11.10 -9.56 -15.92
C ARG A 28 -12.59 -9.44 -16.30
N LYS A 29 -13.31 -8.50 -15.70
CA LYS A 29 -14.71 -8.18 -16.02
C LYS A 29 -14.87 -7.17 -17.17
N GLY A 30 -13.77 -6.72 -17.78
CA GLY A 30 -13.79 -5.88 -18.98
C GLY A 30 -13.44 -4.40 -18.74
N ALA A 31 -13.05 -4.00 -17.53
CA ALA A 31 -12.55 -2.65 -17.30
C ALA A 31 -11.21 -2.42 -18.01
N ASP A 32 -11.07 -1.31 -18.75
CA ASP A 32 -9.82 -0.95 -19.40
C ASP A 32 -8.89 -0.20 -18.43
N VAL A 33 -7.99 -0.94 -17.77
CA VAL A 33 -6.97 -0.39 -16.86
C VAL A 33 -5.58 -0.77 -17.38
N ARG A 34 -4.74 0.23 -17.64
CA ARG A 34 -3.40 0.05 -18.22
C ARG A 34 -2.25 0.20 -17.22
N GLY A 35 -2.52 0.71 -16.03
CA GLY A 35 -1.48 0.94 -15.04
C GLY A 35 -2.05 1.29 -13.66
N TYR A 36 -1.21 1.15 -12.65
CA TYR A 36 -1.51 1.49 -11.27
C TYR A 36 -0.30 2.16 -10.63
N PHE A 37 -0.53 3.29 -9.97
CA PHE A 37 0.50 4.04 -9.26
C PHE A 37 0.11 4.15 -7.78
N VAL A 38 1.00 3.72 -6.91
CA VAL A 38 0.81 3.87 -5.46
C VAL A 38 1.05 5.32 -5.07
N TRP A 39 0.07 5.94 -4.42
CA TRP A 39 0.29 7.16 -3.66
C TRP A 39 0.83 6.79 -2.27
N SER A 40 2.07 7.13 -1.92
CA SER A 40 3.10 7.84 -2.69
C SER A 40 4.43 7.11 -2.59
N LEU A 41 5.44 7.54 -3.36
CA LEU A 41 6.79 7.02 -3.21
C LEU A 41 7.38 7.41 -1.85
N LEU A 42 7.31 8.69 -1.48
CA LEU A 42 7.90 9.25 -0.27
C LEU A 42 6.83 9.78 0.68
N ASP A 43 7.10 9.70 1.98
CA ASP A 43 6.37 10.51 2.95
C ASP A 43 6.54 11.99 2.57
N CYS A 44 5.41 12.68 2.39
CA CYS A 44 5.36 14.05 1.91
C CYS A 44 4.43 14.89 2.77
N PHE A 45 4.30 16.18 2.43
CA PHE A 45 3.37 17.08 3.07
C PHE A 45 1.94 16.73 2.63
N GLU A 46 1.13 16.24 3.56
CA GLU A 46 -0.24 15.79 3.28
C GLU A 46 -1.25 16.90 3.56
N TRP A 47 -1.21 17.94 2.72
CA TRP A 47 -2.19 19.04 2.68
C TRP A 47 -2.55 19.60 4.07
N THR A 48 -3.81 19.50 4.47
CA THR A 48 -4.31 20.00 5.76
C THR A 48 -3.74 19.26 6.96
N SER A 49 -3.19 18.06 6.78
CA SER A 49 -2.57 17.25 7.83
C SER A 49 -1.07 17.54 8.00
N GLY A 50 -0.48 18.35 7.12
CA GLY A 50 0.95 18.62 7.12
C GLY A 50 1.79 17.33 7.11
N TYR A 51 2.84 17.26 7.92
CA TYR A 51 3.72 16.08 8.01
C TYR A 51 3.30 15.03 9.06
N THR A 52 2.09 15.14 9.60
CA THR A 52 1.59 14.20 10.61
C THR A 52 1.19 12.86 9.98
N GLN A 53 0.68 12.90 8.74
CA GLN A 53 0.32 11.72 7.96
C GLN A 53 1.48 11.27 7.08
N ARG A 54 1.66 9.94 6.98
CA ARG A 54 2.82 9.31 6.33
C ARG A 54 2.38 8.22 5.38
N LEU A 55 1.95 8.61 4.20
CA LEU A 55 1.37 7.71 3.19
C LEU A 55 2.40 7.04 2.27
N GLY A 56 3.66 7.49 2.28
CA GLY A 56 4.66 7.02 1.35
C GLY A 56 5.14 5.60 1.61
N LEU A 57 5.67 4.95 0.56
CA LEU A 57 6.39 3.67 0.65
C LEU A 57 7.74 3.83 1.39
N TYR A 58 8.34 5.01 1.31
CA TYR A 58 9.57 5.36 2.02
C TYR A 58 9.29 6.37 3.12
N HIS A 59 9.81 6.08 4.31
CA HIS A 59 9.87 7.07 5.38
C HIS A 59 10.96 8.10 5.07
N VAL A 60 10.68 9.38 5.31
CA VAL A 60 11.65 10.47 5.20
C VAL A 60 11.85 11.09 6.58
N ASP A 61 13.07 11.07 7.09
CA ASP A 61 13.45 11.86 8.25
C ASP A 61 13.58 13.32 7.82
N LEU A 62 12.74 14.21 8.33
CA LEU A 62 12.72 15.62 7.91
C LEU A 62 13.93 16.42 8.43
N LYS A 63 14.68 15.92 9.42
CA LYS A 63 15.88 16.57 9.94
C LYS A 63 17.12 16.17 9.14
N THR A 64 17.25 14.88 8.82
CA THR A 64 18.44 14.34 8.14
C THR A 64 18.25 14.15 6.63
N LEU A 65 17.00 14.19 6.16
CA LEU A 65 16.58 13.85 4.80
C LEU A 65 16.91 12.41 4.40
N GLU A 66 17.18 11.54 5.38
CA GLU A 66 17.38 10.12 5.15
C GLU A 66 16.06 9.46 4.70
N ARG A 67 16.14 8.54 3.73
CA ARG A 67 14.99 7.77 3.24
C ARG A 67 15.14 6.31 3.64
N THR A 68 14.16 5.81 4.39
CA THR A 68 14.14 4.43 4.84
C THR A 68 12.98 3.67 4.19
N PRO A 69 13.22 2.56 3.46
CA PRO A 69 12.15 1.77 2.88
C PRO A 69 11.30 1.12 3.97
N LYS A 70 9.97 1.28 3.86
CA LYS A 70 9.01 0.57 4.73
C LYS A 70 8.79 -0.86 4.26
N LEU A 71 8.09 -1.66 5.05
CA LEU A 71 7.72 -3.03 4.69
C LEU A 71 6.91 -3.04 3.38
N SER A 72 6.00 -2.08 3.20
CA SER A 72 5.24 -1.90 1.96
C SER A 72 6.12 -1.68 0.73
N ALA A 73 7.22 -0.92 0.84
CA ALA A 73 8.16 -0.74 -0.27
C ALA A 73 8.81 -2.06 -0.68
N LYS A 74 9.26 -2.85 0.30
CA LYS A 74 9.87 -4.16 0.06
C LYS A 74 8.86 -5.12 -0.56
N TRP A 75 7.67 -5.21 0.02
CA TRP A 75 6.59 -6.06 -0.48
C TRP A 75 6.18 -5.68 -1.91
N PHE A 76 6.00 -4.39 -2.20
CA PHE A 76 5.60 -3.92 -3.53
C PHE A 76 6.69 -4.18 -4.58
N SER A 77 7.96 -4.02 -4.22
CA SER A 77 9.10 -4.38 -5.09
C SER A 77 9.11 -5.87 -5.45
N GLU A 78 8.89 -6.76 -4.46
CA GLU A 78 8.84 -8.20 -4.71
C GLU A 78 7.61 -8.62 -5.52
N PHE A 79 6.44 -7.99 -5.25
CA PHE A 79 5.23 -8.19 -6.05
C PHE A 79 5.47 -7.84 -7.53
N LEU A 80 6.10 -6.69 -7.82
CA LEU A 80 6.39 -6.27 -9.19
C LEU A 80 7.38 -7.18 -9.93
N LYS A 81 8.29 -7.84 -9.20
CA LYS A 81 9.21 -8.84 -9.77
C LYS A 81 8.56 -10.19 -10.05
N GLY A 82 7.28 -10.38 -9.71
CA GLY A 82 6.59 -11.66 -9.82
C GLY A 82 6.95 -12.65 -8.71
N GLY A 83 7.50 -12.17 -7.58
CA GLY A 83 7.82 -13.01 -6.43
C GLY A 83 6.56 -13.60 -5.77
N SER A 84 6.68 -14.84 -5.26
CA SER A 84 5.62 -15.48 -4.49
C SER A 84 5.44 -14.75 -3.14
N LEU A 85 4.20 -14.43 -2.78
CA LEU A 85 3.85 -13.55 -1.66
C LEU A 85 4.32 -14.12 -0.30
N VAL A 86 5.46 -13.66 0.21
CA VAL A 86 5.90 -14.01 1.57
C VAL A 86 5.10 -13.20 2.60
N GLY A 87 4.37 -13.89 3.48
CA GLY A 87 3.85 -13.31 4.73
C GLY A 87 2.42 -12.75 4.70
N THR A 88 1.64 -13.02 3.65
CA THR A 88 0.23 -12.59 3.63
C THR A 88 -0.60 -13.46 4.58
N ARG A 89 -1.10 -12.85 5.66
CA ARG A 89 -2.13 -13.49 6.51
C ARG A 89 -3.39 -13.76 5.67
N PRO A 90 -4.14 -14.82 5.97
CA PRO A 90 -5.44 -15.06 5.35
C PRO A 90 -6.36 -13.84 5.54
N ARG A 91 -7.10 -13.49 4.49
CA ARG A 91 -8.09 -12.41 4.49
C ARG A 91 -9.02 -12.56 5.70
N LYS A 92 -9.14 -11.53 6.55
CA LYS A 92 -10.31 -11.39 7.43
C LYS A 92 -11.45 -10.86 6.57
N GLU A 93 -12.57 -11.58 6.50
CA GLU A 93 -13.72 -11.12 5.72
C GLU A 93 -14.24 -9.79 6.28
N ASN A 94 -14.27 -8.75 5.44
CA ASN A 94 -14.92 -7.48 5.77
C ASN A 94 -16.42 -7.59 5.36
N PRO A 95 -17.37 -7.43 6.30
CA PRO A 95 -18.80 -7.48 6.02
C PRO A 95 -19.28 -6.49 4.93
N GLN A 96 -18.63 -5.33 4.80
CA GLN A 96 -18.99 -4.30 3.79
C GLN A 96 -18.62 -4.70 2.36
N SER A 97 -17.75 -5.69 2.15
CA SER A 97 -17.36 -6.14 0.81
C SER A 97 -18.50 -6.77 0.01
N LYS A 98 -19.56 -7.25 0.68
CA LYS A 98 -20.76 -7.80 0.03
C LYS A 98 -21.68 -6.70 -0.55
N GLN A 99 -21.59 -5.47 -0.05
CA GLN A 99 -22.51 -4.40 -0.40
C GLN A 99 -22.22 -3.80 -1.79
N TYR A 100 -20.97 -3.87 -2.25
CA TYR A 100 -20.53 -3.38 -3.57
C TYR A 100 -20.51 -4.46 -4.66
N ALA A 101 -20.86 -5.71 -4.33
CA ALA A 101 -20.89 -6.81 -5.30
C ALA A 101 -22.24 -6.94 -6.03
N ALA A 102 -23.23 -6.12 -5.67
CA ALA A 102 -24.61 -6.17 -6.15
C ALA A 102 -25.01 -4.98 -7.05
N GLN A 103 -24.03 -4.30 -7.67
CA GLN A 103 -24.26 -3.30 -8.72
C GLN A 103 -23.61 -3.74 -10.02
#